data_AF-A0A443RZY8-F1
#
_entry.id   AF-A0A443RZY8-F1
#
_cell.length_a   1.000
_cell.length_b   1.000
_cell.length_c   1.000
_cell.angle_alpha   90.00
_cell.angle_beta   90.00
_cell.angle_gamma   90.00
#
_symmetry.space_group_name_H-M   'P 1'
#
loop_
_entity.id
_entity.type
_entity.pdbx_description
1 polymer ?
#
loop_
_entity_poly.entity_id
_entity_poly.type
_entity_poly.pdbx_seq_one_letter_code
_entity_poly.pdbx_strand_id
1 'polypeptide(L)' 'LPFETIFGGAIGLTKKQFQKANGFSNKYLGWGGEDDDFYERVILSNMKIFRKSLKIARYASLEHVKNTKQRNHPK' A
#
# COMPACT_ATOMS: atom_id res chain seq x y z
N LEU A 1 -10.59 -7.09 5.69
CA LEU A 1 -9.76 -5.91 5.37
C LEU A 1 -10.71 -4.72 5.16
N PRO A 2 -10.26 -3.47 5.35
CA PRO A 2 -11.12 -2.29 5.21
C PRO A 2 -11.77 -2.15 3.83
N PHE A 3 -11.05 -2.55 2.77
CA PHE A 3 -11.52 -2.67 1.39
C PHE A 3 -10.64 -3.68 0.62
N GLU A 4 -11.10 -4.16 -0.55
CA GLU A 4 -10.45 -5.28 -1.28
C GLU A 4 -9.14 -4.91 -1.98
N THR A 5 -9.03 -3.65 -2.41
CA THR A 5 -7.87 -3.13 -3.14
C THR A 5 -6.75 -2.66 -2.21
N ILE A 6 -6.95 -2.67 -0.89
CA ILE A 6 -5.94 -2.16 0.07
C ILE A 6 -4.58 -2.83 -0.13
N PHE A 7 -3.56 -2.01 -0.35
CA PHE A 7 -2.21 -2.49 -0.68
C PHE A 7 -1.10 -1.85 0.16
N GLY A 8 -1.43 -0.92 1.06
CA GLY A 8 -0.51 -0.35 2.04
C GLY A 8 -0.20 -1.24 3.25
N GLY A 9 0.69 -0.74 4.12
CA GLY A 9 1.12 -1.39 5.36
C GLY A 9 2.37 -2.24 5.20
N ALA A 10 2.22 -3.51 4.81
CA ALA A 10 3.34 -4.42 4.58
C ALA A 10 3.10 -5.31 3.35
N ILE A 11 4.00 -5.22 2.37
CA ILE A 11 3.95 -6.00 1.13
C ILE A 11 5.27 -6.71 0.87
N GLY A 12 5.21 -7.88 0.24
CA GLY A 12 6.38 -8.68 -0.12
C GLY A 12 6.39 -9.01 -1.60
N LEU A 13 7.50 -8.68 -2.27
CA LEU A 13 7.69 -8.86 -3.70
C LEU A 13 9.12 -9.34 -3.97
N THR A 14 9.29 -10.18 -4.97
CA THR A 14 10.62 -10.47 -5.53
C THR A 14 11.11 -9.29 -6.37
N LYS A 15 12.43 -9.18 -6.55
CA LYS A 15 13.04 -8.17 -7.45
C LYS A 15 12.39 -8.16 -8.84
N LYS A 16 12.14 -9.35 -9.41
CA LYS A 16 11.54 -9.49 -10.74
C LYS A 16 10.11 -8.96 -10.78
N GLN A 17 9.30 -9.19 -9.74
CA GLN A 17 7.93 -8.68 -9.66
C GLN A 17 7.94 -7.15 -9.53
N PHE A 18 8.82 -6.59 -8.72
CA PHE A 18 8.96 -5.15 -8.56
C PHE A 18 9.35 -4.46 -9.89
N GLN A 19 10.33 -5.04 -10.60
CA GLN A 19 10.73 -4.56 -11.92
C GLN A 19 9.63 -4.70 -12.96
N LYS A 20 8.86 -5.79 -12.93
CA LYS A 20 7.73 -6.01 -13.85
C LYS A 20 6.66 -4.93 -13.69
N ALA A 21 6.40 -4.47 -12.47
CA ALA A 21 5.48 -3.37 -12.18
C ALA A 21 6.07 -1.97 -12.43
N ASN A 22 7.30 -1.88 -12.94
CA ASN A 22 8.05 -0.63 -13.08
C ASN A 22 8.18 0.16 -11.76
N GLY A 23 8.30 -0.56 -10.63
CA GLY A 23 8.42 0.00 -9.30
C GLY A 23 7.29 0.93 -8.87
N PHE A 24 7.51 1.65 -7.75
CA PHE A 24 6.60 2.68 -7.28
C PHE A 24 6.67 3.95 -8.13
N SER A 25 5.57 4.71 -8.17
CA SER A 25 5.54 6.04 -8.78
C SER A 25 6.31 7.07 -7.96
N ASN A 26 7.18 7.83 -8.61
CA ASN A 26 7.90 8.95 -8.00
C ASN A 26 7.07 10.25 -7.91
N LYS A 27 5.80 10.24 -8.32
CA LYS A 27 4.93 11.43 -8.31
C LYS A 27 4.34 11.74 -6.94
N TYR A 28 4.32 10.76 -6.04
CA TYR A 28 3.74 10.88 -4.70
C TYR A 28 4.79 11.39 -3.74
N LEU A 29 4.68 12.68 -3.39
CA LEU A 29 5.50 13.33 -2.38
C LEU A 29 4.57 13.85 -1.30
N GLY A 30 4.58 13.23 -0.12
CA GLY A 30 3.65 13.53 0.97
C GLY A 30 2.74 12.34 1.28
N TRP A 31 1.51 12.62 1.71
CA TRP A 31 0.59 11.60 2.21
C TRP A 31 -0.42 11.17 1.16
N GLY A 32 -0.32 9.90 0.76
CA GLY A 32 -1.42 9.11 0.19
C GLY A 32 -1.40 8.93 -1.33
N GLY A 33 -1.97 7.79 -1.75
CA GLY A 33 -2.21 7.42 -3.13
C GLY A 33 -1.08 6.62 -3.79
N GLU A 34 0.06 6.45 -3.12
CA GLU A 34 1.19 5.70 -3.69
C GLU A 34 0.96 4.18 -3.67
N ASP A 35 0.29 3.67 -2.65
CA ASP A 35 -0.04 2.26 -2.49
C ASP A 35 -1.19 1.83 -3.41
N ASP A 36 -2.19 2.70 -3.60
CA ASP A 36 -3.26 2.52 -4.58
C ASP A 36 -2.72 2.53 -6.03
N ASP A 37 -1.83 3.47 -6.39
CA ASP A 37 -1.16 3.46 -7.72
C ASP A 37 -0.36 2.18 -7.94
N PHE A 38 0.33 1.71 -6.89
CA PHE A 38 1.11 0.50 -7.00
C PHE A 38 0.25 -0.77 -7.08
N TYR A 39 -0.92 -0.80 -6.42
CA TYR A 39 -1.92 -1.84 -6.63
C TYR A 39 -2.31 -1.94 -8.12
N GLU A 40 -2.67 -0.82 -8.74
CA GLU A 40 -3.06 -0.78 -10.16
C GLU A 40 -1.93 -1.28 -11.06
N ARG A 41 -0.68 -0.86 -10.83
CA ARG A 41 0.48 -1.36 -11.58
C ARG A 41 0.65 -2.88 -11.47
N VAL A 42 0.41 -3.45 -10.31
CA VAL A 42 0.49 -4.91 -10.08
C VAL A 42 -0.59 -5.63 -10.91
N ILE A 43 -1.83 -5.12 -10.90
CA ILE A 43 -2.94 -5.68 -11.69
C ILE A 43 -2.66 -5.56 -13.19
N LEU A 44 -2.27 -4.37 -13.66
CA LEU A 44 -1.92 -4.13 -15.07
C LEU A 44 -0.71 -4.98 -15.54
N SER A 45 0.16 -5.37 -14.62
CA SER A 45 1.28 -6.29 -14.88
C SER A 45 0.87 -7.78 -14.92
N ASN A 46 -0.43 -8.09 -14.88
CA ASN A 46 -0.97 -9.45 -14.82
C ASN A 46 -0.39 -10.28 -13.67
N MET A 47 -0.18 -9.65 -12.51
CA MET A 47 0.24 -10.34 -11.28
C MET A 47 -0.96 -10.54 -10.36
N LYS A 48 -0.93 -11.61 -9.56
CA LYS A 48 -1.96 -11.91 -8.57
C LYS A 48 -1.50 -11.51 -7.19
N ILE A 49 -2.39 -10.91 -6.42
CA ILE A 49 -2.14 -10.53 -5.03
C ILE A 49 -2.57 -11.70 -4.13
N PHE A 50 -1.65 -12.18 -3.31
CA PHE A 50 -1.91 -13.21 -2.31
C PHE A 50 -1.98 -12.58 -0.92
N ARG A 51 -3.04 -12.87 -0.17
CA ARG A 51 -3.23 -12.38 1.20
C ARG A 51 -3.44 -13.57 2.13
N LYS A 52 -2.67 -13.64 3.21
CA LYS A 52 -2.85 -14.66 4.25
C LYS A 52 -4.10 -14.37 5.09
N SER A 53 -4.68 -15.42 5.65
CA SER A 53 -5.83 -15.31 6.54
C SER A 53 -5.54 -14.38 7.72
N LEU A 54 -6.55 -13.58 8.08
CA LEU A 54 -6.51 -12.67 9.24
C LEU A 54 -6.29 -13.41 10.58
N LYS A 55 -6.42 -14.74 10.63
CA LYS A 55 -6.08 -15.52 11.83
C LYS A 55 -4.58 -15.50 12.14
N ILE A 56 -3.74 -15.47 11.10
CA ILE A 56 -2.27 -15.61 11.20
C ILE A 56 -1.50 -14.34 10.80
N ALA A 57 -2.10 -13.46 10.00
CA ALA A 57 -1.45 -12.26 9.47
C ALA A 57 -2.06 -10.98 10.06
N ARG A 58 -1.97 -10.85 11.40
CA ARG A 58 -2.40 -9.65 12.12
C ARG A 58 -1.19 -8.75 12.37
N TYR A 59 -1.39 -7.45 12.19
CA TYR A 59 -0.36 -6.44 12.40
C TYR A 59 -0.85 -5.44 13.45
N ALA A 60 0.07 -4.96 14.28
CA ALA A 60 -0.18 -3.87 15.22
C ALA A 60 0.63 -2.66 14.74
N SER A 61 -0.03 -1.51 14.66
CA SER A 61 0.66 -0.24 14.44
C SER A 61 1.13 0.30 15.79
N LEU A 62 2.33 0.87 15.82
CA LEU A 62 2.76 1.64 16.99
C LEU A 62 1.90 2.89 17.12
N GLU A 63 1.74 3.38 18.35
CA GLU A 63 1.03 4.63 18.59
C GLU A 63 1.77 5.78 17.91
N HIS A 64 1.03 6.55 17.12
CA HIS A 64 1.56 7.75 16.50
C HIS A 64 1.24 8.93 17.42
N VAL A 65 2.26 9.71 17.78
CA VAL A 65 2.06 11.01 18.43
C VAL A 65 1.22 11.85 17.49
N LYS A 66 -0.02 12.17 17.88
CA LYS A 66 -0.91 13.00 17.06
C LYS A 66 -0.27 14.37 16.90
N ASN A 67 0.29 14.64 15.73
CA ASN A 67 0.70 15.99 15.39
C ASN A 67 -0.58 16.80 15.14
N THR A 68 -0.95 17.65 16.09
CA THR A 68 -2.18 18.47 16.08
C THR A 68 -2.27 19.48 14.93
N LYS A 69 -1.24 19.54 14.06
CA LYS A 69 -1.19 20.38 12.85
C LYS A 69 -1.53 19.64 11.55
N GLN A 70 -2.31 18.56 11.59
CA GLN A 70 -2.85 18.01 10.33
C GLN A 70 -3.89 18.98 9.75
N ARG A 71 -3.49 19.69 8.69
CA ARG A 71 -4.36 20.56 7.88
C ARG A 71 -5.46 19.68 7.29
N ASN A 72 -6.71 20.05 7.57
CA ASN A 72 -7.93 19.49 6.97
C ASN A 72 -7.71 19.13 5.49
N HIS A 73 -7.70 17.84 5.17
CA HIS A 73 -7.81 17.38 3.79
C HIS A 73 -9.30 17.15 3.51
N PRO A 74 -9.85 17.67 2.39
CA PRO A 74 -11.24 17.43 2.04
C PRO A 74 -11.46 15.93 1.81
N LYS A 75 -12.58 15.42 2.31
CA LYS A 75 -13.07 14.07 2.01
C LYS A 75 -13.49 13.96 0.55
#